data_AF-A0A661PS28-F1
#
_entry.id   AF-A0A661PS28-F1
#
_cell.length_a   1.000
_cell.length_b   1.000
_cell.length_c   1.000
_cell.angle_alpha   90.00
_cell.angle_beta   90.00
_cell.angle_gamma   90.00
#
_symmetry.space_group_name_H-M   'P 1'
#
loop_
_entity.id
_entity.type
_entity.pdbx_description
1 polymer ?
#
loop_
_entity_poly.entity_id
_entity_poly.type
_entity_poly.pdbx_seq_one_letter_code
_entity_poly.pdbx_strand_id
1 'polypeptide(L)'
;MQIFTKKDLAMKKFSALFLFIILILGACAGQQQQLKSPETKAAAPEKPAKAATVPATAHVKSGGESLLIIGEAEYVTIKPVNIHYKARIDTGATTSSIHAVEIKKFERDGKKWVRFKLVGASGEKIEMKRPLIRTIEVKRHGTEQQSRPVVNLNMVMGPIKKTTQFSLTDRSQFKYPVLIGRSFLKGTAIVDVNRSYVLAPLSGEDNEK
;
A
#
# COMPACT_ATOMS: atom_id res chain seq x y z
N MET A 1 -39.61 42.30 22.46
CA MET A 1 -39.52 42.96 23.78
C MET A 1 -40.17 42.02 24.79
N GLN A 2 -39.49 41.81 25.93
CA GLN A 2 -39.88 41.07 27.14
C GLN A 2 -39.65 39.54 27.18
N ILE A 3 -38.93 39.17 28.23
CA ILE A 3 -38.37 37.89 28.70
C ILE A 3 -39.07 37.59 30.03
N PHE A 4 -39.25 36.31 30.44
CA PHE A 4 -39.17 35.76 31.83
C PHE A 4 -39.70 34.31 31.85
N THR A 5 -38.87 33.25 31.97
CA THR A 5 -38.36 32.51 33.17
C THR A 5 -39.40 31.84 34.09
N LYS A 6 -39.23 30.52 34.33
CA LYS A 6 -39.07 29.90 35.67
C LYS A 6 -38.80 28.38 35.61
N LYS A 7 -37.82 27.96 36.42
CA LYS A 7 -37.53 26.61 36.89
C LYS A 7 -38.44 26.31 38.09
N ASP A 8 -38.87 25.07 38.28
CA ASP A 8 -39.20 24.42 39.58
C ASP A 8 -39.39 22.90 39.30
N LEU A 9 -38.62 21.97 39.89
CA LEU A 9 -38.64 21.48 41.28
C LEU A 9 -39.60 20.28 41.47
N ALA A 10 -39.07 19.06 41.54
CA ALA A 10 -39.70 17.96 42.26
C ALA A 10 -38.65 16.95 42.76
N MET A 11 -38.63 16.78 44.07
CA MET A 11 -37.72 15.98 44.88
C MET A 11 -38.51 14.83 45.52
N LYS A 12 -37.81 13.72 45.78
CA LYS A 12 -37.97 12.76 46.90
C LYS A 12 -39.10 11.71 46.85
N LYS A 13 -38.67 10.46 47.11
CA LYS A 13 -39.23 9.36 47.95
C LYS A 13 -38.70 8.04 47.35
N PHE A 14 -37.90 7.19 48.00
CA PHE A 14 -38.22 6.41 49.19
C PHE A 14 -36.92 5.85 49.81
N SER A 15 -36.90 5.80 51.13
CA SER A 15 -35.80 5.31 51.98
C SER A 15 -36.17 3.96 52.61
N ALA A 16 -35.14 3.12 52.74
CA ALA A 16 -34.93 2.06 53.73
C ALA A 16 -35.89 0.87 53.80
N LEU A 17 -35.37 -0.35 53.51
CA LEU A 17 -35.67 -1.53 54.32
C LEU A 17 -34.66 -2.68 54.08
N PHE A 18 -34.07 -3.14 55.19
CA PHE A 18 -33.54 -4.48 55.48
C PHE A 18 -32.05 -4.85 55.32
N LEU A 19 -31.50 -5.04 56.53
CA LEU A 19 -30.27 -5.63 57.02
C LEU A 19 -30.33 -7.18 56.93
N PHE A 20 -29.16 -7.82 57.05
CA PHE A 20 -28.88 -9.27 57.27
C PHE A 20 -28.66 -10.18 56.04
N ILE A 21 -27.40 -10.53 55.75
CA ILE A 21 -26.79 -11.85 56.08
C ILE A 21 -25.29 -11.80 55.73
N ILE A 22 -24.44 -12.04 56.75
CA ILE A 22 -23.01 -12.34 56.68
C ILE A 22 -22.90 -13.87 56.71
N LEU A 23 -22.08 -14.51 55.83
CA LEU A 23 -21.16 -15.62 56.17
C LEU A 23 -20.46 -16.30 54.94
N ILE A 24 -19.12 -16.17 54.91
CA ILE A 24 -18.01 -17.11 54.58
C ILE A 24 -17.66 -17.57 53.13
N LEU A 25 -16.32 -17.56 52.95
CA LEU A 25 -15.39 -18.31 52.08
C LEU A 25 -14.94 -17.54 50.81
N GLY A 26 -13.68 -17.20 50.59
CA GLY A 26 -12.42 -17.54 51.24
C GLY A 26 -11.29 -17.53 50.19
N ALA A 27 -10.09 -17.16 50.64
CA ALA A 27 -8.76 -17.45 50.06
C ALA A 27 -8.02 -16.35 49.25
N CYS A 28 -6.77 -16.18 49.70
CA CYS A 28 -5.58 -15.70 49.02
C CYS A 28 -5.35 -14.19 48.87
N ALA A 29 -5.06 -13.56 50.01
CA ALA A 29 -4.03 -12.53 50.06
C ALA A 29 -2.66 -13.18 49.85
N GLY A 30 -1.97 -12.81 48.78
CA GLY A 30 -0.65 -13.32 48.43
C GLY A 30 0.10 -12.34 47.53
N GLN A 31 0.89 -11.48 48.17
CA GLN A 31 2.18 -10.97 47.69
C GLN A 31 2.19 -10.22 46.33
N GLN A 32 2.16 -8.88 46.40
CA GLN A 32 2.68 -8.03 45.33
C GLN A 32 4.19 -8.25 45.21
N GLN A 33 4.60 -9.10 44.28
CA GLN A 33 5.99 -9.21 43.84
C GLN A 33 6.25 -8.15 42.77
N GLN A 34 7.14 -7.21 43.09
CA GLN A 34 7.84 -6.37 42.13
C GLN A 34 8.45 -7.24 41.02
N LEU A 35 7.86 -7.21 39.83
CA LEU A 35 8.52 -7.67 38.62
C LEU A 35 9.54 -6.61 38.22
N LYS A 36 10.77 -6.82 38.70
CA LYS A 36 11.97 -6.17 38.16
C LYS A 36 12.01 -6.42 36.66
N SER A 37 11.93 -5.33 35.89
CA SER A 37 12.24 -5.30 34.47
C SER A 37 13.65 -5.87 34.27
N PRO A 38 13.84 -6.92 33.46
CA PRO A 38 15.19 -7.27 33.04
C PRO A 38 15.67 -6.18 32.07
N GLU A 39 16.69 -5.45 32.50
CA GLU A 39 17.49 -4.59 31.65
C GLU A 39 17.97 -5.40 30.44
N THR A 40 17.31 -5.21 29.31
CA THR A 40 17.75 -5.79 28.04
C THR A 40 18.97 -4.99 27.62
N LYS A 41 20.14 -5.58 27.88
CA LYS A 41 21.43 -5.16 27.36
C LYS A 41 21.28 -4.83 25.88
N ALA A 42 21.50 -3.56 25.54
CA ALA A 42 21.48 -3.06 24.18
C ALA A 42 22.45 -3.89 23.32
N ALA A 43 21.90 -4.68 22.41
CA ALA A 43 22.66 -5.23 21.31
C ALA A 43 23.04 -4.07 20.39
N ALA A 44 24.35 -3.88 20.22
CA ALA A 44 24.94 -3.00 19.23
C ALA A 44 24.35 -3.27 17.83
N PRO A 45 24.32 -2.27 16.93
CA PRO A 45 23.70 -2.41 15.62
C PRO A 45 24.36 -3.56 14.86
N GLU A 46 23.56 -4.58 14.52
CA GLU A 46 23.97 -5.58 13.55
C GLU A 46 24.28 -4.86 12.23
N LYS A 47 25.57 -4.81 11.95
CA LYS A 47 26.19 -4.43 10.68
C LYS A 47 25.36 -5.01 9.53
N PRO A 48 24.91 -4.20 8.54
CA PRO A 48 24.08 -4.73 7.47
C PRO A 48 24.83 -5.86 6.77
N ALA A 49 24.22 -7.05 6.83
CA ALA A 49 24.70 -8.23 6.15
C ALA A 49 24.89 -7.88 4.67
N LYS A 50 26.14 -7.99 4.25
CA LYS A 50 26.65 -7.85 2.90
C LYS A 50 25.67 -8.53 1.92
N ALA A 51 25.14 -7.74 0.99
CA ALA A 51 24.28 -8.22 -0.09
C ALA A 51 24.91 -9.44 -0.76
N ALA A 52 24.30 -10.60 -0.57
CA ALA A 52 24.68 -11.82 -1.26
C ALA A 52 24.13 -11.72 -2.69
N THR A 53 25.05 -11.51 -3.64
CA THR A 53 24.79 -11.50 -5.07
C THR A 53 24.44 -12.92 -5.53
N VAL A 54 23.15 -13.25 -5.57
CA VAL A 54 22.61 -14.42 -6.28
C VAL A 54 22.34 -13.97 -7.73
N PRO A 55 22.59 -14.78 -8.78
CA PRO A 55 22.39 -14.30 -10.15
C PRO A 55 20.94 -13.89 -10.36
N ALA A 56 20.75 -12.59 -10.59
CA ALA A 56 19.55 -12.04 -11.20
C ALA A 56 19.28 -12.84 -12.49
N THR A 57 18.01 -13.17 -12.78
CA THR A 57 17.54 -13.88 -13.99
C THR A 57 17.44 -15.41 -13.97
N ALA A 58 17.14 -16.03 -12.82
CA ALA A 58 16.64 -17.40 -12.84
C ALA A 58 15.27 -17.49 -13.53
N HIS A 59 15.08 -18.48 -14.41
CA HIS A 59 13.83 -18.72 -15.11
C HIS A 59 13.27 -20.11 -14.78
N VAL A 60 11.94 -20.23 -14.78
CA VAL A 60 11.22 -21.48 -14.59
C VAL A 60 10.33 -21.73 -15.80
N LYS A 61 10.36 -22.95 -16.34
CA LYS A 61 9.41 -23.37 -17.37
C LYS A 61 8.06 -23.68 -16.71
N SER A 62 7.01 -22.98 -17.11
CA SER A 62 5.64 -23.24 -16.64
C SER A 62 4.67 -22.99 -17.78
N GLY A 63 3.79 -23.97 -18.07
CA GLY A 63 2.80 -23.85 -19.14
C GLY A 63 3.39 -23.60 -20.54
N GLY A 64 4.63 -24.02 -20.79
CA GLY A 64 5.34 -23.78 -22.06
C GLY A 64 6.09 -22.44 -22.11
N GLU A 65 5.97 -21.58 -21.11
CA GLU A 65 6.63 -20.28 -21.04
C GLU A 65 7.85 -20.30 -20.10
N SER A 66 8.87 -19.53 -20.43
CA SER A 66 10.03 -19.28 -19.57
C SER A 66 9.74 -18.06 -18.70
N LEU A 67 9.36 -18.29 -17.44
CA LEU A 67 8.95 -17.25 -16.50
C LEU A 67 10.12 -16.81 -15.63
N LEU A 68 10.28 -15.50 -15.45
CA LEU A 68 11.30 -14.93 -14.58
C LEU A 68 10.94 -15.13 -13.10
N ILE A 69 11.88 -15.56 -12.27
CA ILE A 69 11.69 -15.53 -10.81
C ILE A 69 11.95 -14.11 -10.32
N ILE A 70 10.95 -13.50 -9.69
CA ILE A 70 11.03 -12.16 -9.08
C ILE A 70 10.75 -12.23 -7.58
N GLY A 71 11.19 -11.22 -6.85
CA GLY A 71 10.90 -11.09 -5.43
C GLY A 71 9.50 -10.55 -5.15
N GLU A 72 9.19 -10.45 -3.87
CA GLU A 72 7.96 -9.90 -3.35
C GLU A 72 7.84 -8.37 -3.59
N ALA A 73 8.96 -7.70 -3.78
CA ALA A 73 9.06 -6.30 -4.18
C ALA A 73 10.15 -6.14 -5.23
N GLU A 74 9.96 -5.25 -6.20
CA GLU A 74 10.92 -5.00 -7.29
C GLU A 74 11.03 -3.51 -7.60
N TYR A 75 12.13 -3.14 -8.27
CA TYR A 75 12.27 -1.82 -8.88
C TYR A 75 11.56 -1.79 -10.23
N VAL A 76 10.79 -0.72 -10.47
CA VAL A 76 10.12 -0.48 -11.75
C VAL A 76 10.38 0.92 -12.24
N THR A 77 10.42 1.10 -13.55
CA THR A 77 10.61 2.39 -14.22
C THR A 77 9.43 2.69 -15.12
N ILE A 78 8.87 3.90 -15.02
CA ILE A 78 7.81 4.36 -15.93
C ILE A 78 8.42 5.19 -17.05
N LYS A 79 8.23 4.76 -18.30
CA LYS A 79 8.66 5.47 -19.51
C LYS A 79 7.51 6.31 -20.10
N PRO A 80 7.81 7.45 -20.76
CA PRO A 80 9.14 8.01 -21.04
C PRO A 80 9.71 8.90 -19.93
N VAL A 81 8.95 9.13 -18.84
CA VAL A 81 9.33 10.07 -17.78
C VAL A 81 10.51 9.61 -16.91
N ASN A 82 10.96 8.36 -17.08
CA ASN A 82 12.12 7.76 -16.40
C ASN A 82 12.06 7.85 -14.87
N ILE A 83 10.86 7.78 -14.28
CA ILE A 83 10.71 7.74 -12.82
C ILE A 83 10.85 6.29 -12.34
N HIS A 84 11.70 6.09 -11.33
CA HIS A 84 11.92 4.80 -10.68
C HIS A 84 11.09 4.68 -9.39
N TYR A 85 10.46 3.53 -9.21
CA TYR A 85 9.63 3.22 -8.05
C TYR A 85 10.01 1.89 -7.42
N LYS A 86 9.88 1.81 -6.09
CA LYS A 86 9.71 0.54 -5.40
C LYS A 86 8.27 0.07 -5.64
N ALA A 87 8.11 -1.14 -6.15
CA ALA A 87 6.81 -1.73 -6.41
C ALA A 87 6.62 -2.98 -5.57
N ARG A 88 5.41 -3.12 -4.99
CA ARG A 88 4.99 -4.36 -4.35
C ARG A 88 4.37 -5.28 -5.40
N ILE A 89 4.85 -6.52 -5.46
CA ILE A 89 4.23 -7.56 -6.28
C ILE A 89 3.01 -8.09 -5.52
N ASP A 90 1.84 -7.98 -6.13
CA ASP A 90 0.56 -8.28 -5.48
C ASP A 90 -0.24 -9.25 -6.35
N THR A 91 -0.10 -10.54 -6.03
CA THR A 91 -0.84 -11.62 -6.68
C THR A 91 -2.34 -11.61 -6.33
N GLY A 92 -2.77 -10.81 -5.35
CA GLY A 92 -4.17 -10.59 -4.96
C GLY A 92 -4.89 -9.56 -5.83
N ALA A 93 -4.16 -8.64 -6.47
CA ALA A 93 -4.72 -7.61 -7.33
C ALA A 93 -4.83 -8.06 -8.80
N THR A 94 -5.98 -7.83 -9.45
CA THR A 94 -6.12 -8.04 -10.90
C THR A 94 -5.34 -6.99 -11.70
N THR A 95 -5.51 -5.71 -11.36
CA THR A 95 -4.95 -4.56 -12.09
C THR A 95 -3.90 -3.86 -11.22
N SER A 96 -2.78 -3.48 -11.83
CA SER A 96 -1.73 -2.70 -11.17
C SER A 96 -2.24 -1.33 -10.75
N SER A 97 -1.62 -0.72 -9.72
CA SER A 97 -1.95 0.64 -9.29
C SER A 97 -0.69 1.47 -9.09
N ILE A 98 -0.80 2.77 -9.33
CA ILE A 98 0.32 3.71 -9.22
C ILE A 98 -0.12 4.96 -8.49
N HIS A 99 0.77 5.48 -7.64
CA HIS A 99 0.61 6.76 -7.00
C HIS A 99 0.55 7.86 -8.07
N ALA A 100 -0.56 8.58 -8.11
CA ALA A 100 -0.72 9.75 -8.94
C ALA A 100 -1.49 10.82 -8.19
N VAL A 101 -1.17 12.08 -8.48
CA VAL A 101 -1.82 13.26 -7.91
C VAL A 101 -2.39 14.14 -9.02
N GLU A 102 -3.26 15.08 -8.65
CA GLU A 102 -3.87 16.05 -9.58
C GLU A 102 -4.58 15.36 -10.77
N ILE A 103 -5.27 14.25 -10.50
CA ILE A 103 -5.95 13.42 -11.49
C ILE A 103 -7.21 14.15 -11.98
N LYS A 104 -7.24 14.54 -13.25
CA LYS A 104 -8.37 15.24 -13.90
C LYS A 104 -8.75 14.55 -15.21
N LYS A 105 -10.01 14.13 -15.32
CA LYS A 105 -10.58 13.62 -16.58
C LYS A 105 -10.91 14.82 -17.48
N PHE A 106 -10.68 14.70 -18.78
CA PHE A 106 -11.02 15.73 -19.77
C PHE A 106 -11.34 15.08 -21.12
N GLU A 107 -11.89 15.86 -22.04
CA GLU A 107 -12.16 15.44 -23.41
C GLU A 107 -11.18 16.11 -24.37
N ARG A 108 -10.72 15.35 -25.37
CA ARG A 108 -9.88 15.84 -26.46
C ARG A 108 -10.25 15.08 -27.72
N ASP A 109 -10.62 15.81 -28.78
CA ASP A 109 -10.97 15.26 -30.09
C ASP A 109 -12.09 14.19 -29.98
N GLY A 110 -13.12 14.44 -29.16
CA GLY A 110 -14.22 13.51 -28.89
C GLY A 110 -13.86 12.27 -28.06
N LYS A 111 -12.62 12.16 -27.58
CA LYS A 111 -12.13 11.01 -26.79
C LYS A 111 -11.94 11.41 -25.33
N LYS A 112 -12.18 10.47 -24.41
CA LYS A 112 -11.94 10.66 -22.97
C LYS A 112 -10.45 10.47 -22.63
N TRP A 113 -9.88 11.42 -21.92
CA TRP A 113 -8.49 11.43 -21.46
C TRP A 113 -8.41 11.68 -19.96
N VAL A 114 -7.24 11.40 -19.40
CA VAL A 114 -6.88 11.76 -18.02
C VAL A 114 -5.53 12.46 -18.02
N ARG A 115 -5.48 13.59 -17.33
CA ARG A 115 -4.26 14.31 -16.97
C ARG A 115 -3.97 14.03 -15.49
N PHE A 116 -2.73 13.72 -15.17
CA PHE A 116 -2.30 13.41 -13.82
C PHE A 116 -0.81 13.71 -13.67
N LYS A 117 -0.31 13.79 -12.45
CA LYS A 117 1.12 13.91 -12.18
C LYS A 117 1.63 12.68 -11.45
N LEU A 118 2.75 12.15 -11.93
CA LEU A 118 3.54 11.16 -11.21
C LEU A 118 4.55 11.87 -10.32
N VAL A 119 4.71 11.38 -9.09
CA VAL A 119 5.63 11.96 -8.11
C VAL A 119 6.89 11.11 -8.08
N GLY A 120 8.05 11.69 -8.36
CA GLY A 120 9.33 10.99 -8.27
C GLY A 120 9.92 10.99 -6.86
N ALA A 121 11.08 10.38 -6.71
CA ALA A 121 11.69 10.16 -5.40
C ALA A 121 12.13 11.45 -4.70
N SER A 122 12.46 12.51 -5.46
CA SER A 122 12.81 13.82 -4.90
C SER A 122 11.58 14.71 -4.66
N GLY A 123 10.39 14.19 -4.91
CA GLY A 123 9.12 14.93 -4.80
C GLY A 123 8.77 15.73 -6.06
N GLU A 124 9.59 15.65 -7.11
CA GLU A 124 9.30 16.24 -8.41
C GLU A 124 8.01 15.66 -8.97
N LYS A 125 7.18 16.52 -9.58
CA LYS A 125 5.87 16.13 -10.13
C LYS A 125 5.91 16.27 -11.65
N ILE A 126 5.83 15.15 -12.36
CA ILE A 126 5.87 15.11 -13.82
C ILE A 126 4.46 14.88 -14.36
N GLU A 127 3.94 15.83 -15.15
CA GLU A 127 2.62 15.73 -15.77
C GLU A 127 2.60 14.73 -16.92
N MET A 128 1.55 13.90 -16.96
CA MET A 128 1.25 12.98 -18.04
C MET A 128 -0.20 13.09 -18.46
N LYS A 129 -0.44 12.82 -19.76
CA LYS A 129 -1.78 12.72 -20.36
C LYS A 129 -1.91 11.38 -21.06
N ARG A 130 -2.95 10.63 -20.76
CA ARG A 130 -3.23 9.32 -21.38
C ARG A 130 -4.73 9.16 -21.69
N PRO A 131 -5.09 8.41 -22.75
CA PRO A 131 -6.47 8.01 -22.97
C PRO A 131 -7.03 7.28 -21.75
N LEU A 132 -8.27 7.58 -21.39
CA LEU A 132 -8.99 6.87 -20.33
C LEU A 132 -9.44 5.51 -20.86
N ILE A 133 -8.90 4.42 -20.32
CA ILE A 133 -9.28 3.06 -20.72
C ILE A 133 -10.63 2.68 -20.10
N ARG A 134 -10.77 2.89 -18.80
CA ARG A 134 -11.99 2.65 -18.02
C ARG A 134 -11.88 3.34 -16.66
N THR A 135 -12.98 3.38 -15.93
CA THR A 135 -12.99 3.78 -14.51
C THR A 135 -13.35 2.54 -13.68
N ILE A 136 -12.61 2.28 -12.60
CA ILE A 136 -12.94 1.22 -11.65
C ILE A 136 -13.44 1.83 -10.35
N GLU A 137 -14.41 1.17 -9.73
CA GLU A 137 -14.90 1.53 -8.41
C GLU A 137 -14.31 0.58 -7.38
N VAL A 138 -13.59 1.13 -6.41
CA VAL A 138 -13.02 0.35 -5.32
C VAL A 138 -13.90 0.56 -4.10
N LYS A 139 -14.67 -0.48 -3.78
CA LYS A 139 -15.44 -0.56 -2.54
C LYS A 139 -14.49 -0.98 -1.42
N ARG A 140 -14.38 -0.16 -0.38
CA ARG A 140 -13.71 -0.48 0.87
C ARG A 140 -14.77 -0.47 1.96
N HIS A 141 -14.81 -1.53 2.77
CA HIS A 141 -15.75 -1.63 3.88
C HIS A 141 -15.59 -0.42 4.81
N GLY A 142 -16.68 0.31 5.05
CA GLY A 142 -16.70 1.46 5.97
C GLY A 142 -16.10 2.76 5.43
N THR A 143 -15.77 2.88 4.14
CA THR A 143 -15.28 4.14 3.55
C THR A 143 -15.99 4.48 2.25
N GLU A 144 -15.96 5.75 1.88
CA GLU A 144 -16.51 6.21 0.60
C GLU A 144 -15.91 5.46 -0.60
N GLN A 145 -16.77 5.21 -1.59
CA GLN A 145 -16.43 4.51 -2.80
C GLN A 145 -15.40 5.31 -3.60
N GLN A 146 -14.22 4.73 -3.84
CA GLN A 146 -13.17 5.41 -4.60
C GLN A 146 -13.24 5.07 -6.08
N SER A 147 -13.51 6.09 -6.90
CA SER A 147 -13.48 5.99 -8.36
C SER A 147 -12.06 6.22 -8.89
N ARG A 148 -11.48 5.24 -9.57
CA ARG A 148 -10.09 5.27 -10.05
C ARG A 148 -10.03 5.16 -11.58
N PRO A 149 -9.49 6.17 -12.29
CA PRO A 149 -9.26 6.05 -13.72
C PRO A 149 -8.16 5.04 -14.02
N VAL A 150 -8.30 4.29 -15.12
CA VAL A 150 -7.31 3.33 -15.59
C VAL A 150 -6.70 3.82 -16.90
N VAL A 151 -5.36 3.78 -16.98
CA VAL A 151 -4.58 4.20 -18.15
C VAL A 151 -3.52 3.15 -18.49
N ASN A 152 -3.06 3.12 -19.74
CA ASN A 152 -1.89 2.32 -20.12
C ASN A 152 -0.60 3.11 -19.85
N LEU A 153 0.37 2.47 -19.20
CA LEU A 153 1.72 3.00 -18.98
C LEU A 153 2.76 1.99 -19.47
N ASN A 154 3.87 2.50 -20.00
CA ASN A 154 5.03 1.71 -20.38
C ASN A 154 5.89 1.53 -19.13
N MET A 155 6.01 0.29 -18.66
CA MET A 155 6.79 -0.04 -17.47
C MET A 155 7.95 -0.95 -17.83
N VAL A 156 9.07 -0.71 -17.17
CA VAL A 156 10.25 -1.57 -17.22
C VAL A 156 10.55 -2.13 -15.83
N MET A 157 10.79 -3.44 -15.72
CA MET A 157 11.13 -4.15 -14.50
C MET A 157 12.24 -5.16 -14.81
N GLY A 158 13.49 -4.83 -14.45
CA GLY A 158 14.66 -5.58 -14.92
C GLY A 158 14.63 -5.77 -16.44
N PRO A 159 14.71 -7.01 -16.97
CA PRO A 159 14.68 -7.27 -18.40
C PRO A 159 13.28 -7.12 -19.04
N ILE A 160 12.22 -6.99 -18.25
CA ILE A 160 10.84 -6.98 -18.74
C ILE A 160 10.44 -5.55 -19.13
N LYS A 161 10.14 -5.32 -20.41
CA LYS A 161 9.56 -4.07 -20.94
C LYS A 161 8.12 -4.35 -21.40
N LYS A 162 7.10 -3.76 -20.76
CA LYS A 162 5.69 -4.05 -21.06
C LYS A 162 4.80 -2.83 -20.88
N THR A 163 3.87 -2.65 -21.82
CA THR A 163 2.74 -1.73 -21.65
C THR A 163 1.64 -2.42 -20.86
N THR A 164 1.21 -1.85 -19.74
CA THR A 164 0.15 -2.45 -18.90
C THR A 164 -0.77 -1.40 -18.31
N GLN A 165 -1.94 -1.84 -17.85
CA GLN A 165 -2.95 -0.99 -17.24
C GLN A 165 -2.61 -0.68 -15.78
N PHE A 166 -2.69 0.60 -15.44
CA PHE A 166 -2.60 1.08 -14.07
C PHE A 166 -3.84 1.86 -13.68
N SER A 167 -4.41 1.55 -12.52
CA SER A 167 -5.35 2.45 -11.85
C SER A 167 -4.59 3.58 -11.17
N LEU A 168 -5.00 4.81 -11.44
CA LEU A 168 -4.44 6.02 -10.83
C LEU A 168 -5.12 6.26 -9.48
N THR A 169 -4.33 6.39 -8.41
CA THR A 169 -4.85 6.62 -7.05
C THR A 169 -3.83 7.33 -6.18
N ASP A 170 -4.30 8.07 -5.18
CA ASP A 170 -3.41 8.55 -4.13
C ASP A 170 -2.94 7.35 -3.29
N ARG A 171 -1.61 7.24 -3.13
CA ARG A 171 -0.92 6.23 -2.34
C ARG A 171 0.17 6.85 -1.45
N SER A 172 0.10 8.16 -1.19
CA SER A 172 1.07 8.90 -0.38
C SER A 172 1.28 8.29 1.01
N GLN A 173 0.25 7.65 1.57
CA GLN A 173 0.30 6.99 2.88
C GLN A 173 0.80 5.53 2.84
N PHE A 174 1.15 4.99 1.67
CA PHE A 174 1.57 3.60 1.53
C PHE A 174 3.09 3.51 1.32
N LYS A 175 3.71 2.46 1.89
CA LYS A 175 5.14 2.15 1.69
C LYS A 175 5.53 2.00 0.21
N TYR A 176 4.63 1.45 -0.60
CA TYR A 176 4.87 1.19 -2.03
C TYR A 176 3.98 2.10 -2.89
N PRO A 177 4.59 3.05 -3.64
CA PRO A 177 3.85 3.91 -4.56
C PRO A 177 3.29 3.12 -5.75
N VAL A 178 3.82 1.93 -6.05
CA VAL A 178 3.32 1.05 -7.13
C VAL A 178 2.92 -0.32 -6.57
N LEU A 179 1.80 -0.86 -7.05
CA LEU A 179 1.43 -2.27 -6.93
C LEU A 179 1.39 -2.91 -8.32
N ILE A 180 1.97 -4.09 -8.45
CA ILE A 180 1.97 -4.88 -9.68
C ILE A 180 1.01 -6.05 -9.53
N GLY A 181 -0.08 -6.00 -10.30
CA GLY A 181 -1.12 -7.02 -10.27
C GLY A 181 -0.92 -8.15 -11.28
N ARG A 182 -1.82 -9.13 -11.23
CA ARG A 182 -1.82 -10.32 -12.09
C ARG A 182 -1.85 -10.02 -13.59
N SER A 183 -2.46 -8.91 -14.02
CA SER A 183 -2.47 -8.54 -15.45
C SER A 183 -1.07 -8.29 -16.01
N PHE A 184 -0.12 -7.85 -15.18
CA PHE A 184 1.28 -7.77 -15.57
C PHE A 184 1.98 -9.12 -15.43
N LEU A 185 1.79 -9.81 -14.29
CA LEU A 185 2.54 -11.02 -13.91
C LEU A 185 2.23 -12.25 -14.76
N LYS A 186 0.99 -12.37 -15.26
CA LYS A 186 0.55 -13.54 -16.04
C LYS A 186 1.45 -13.72 -17.27
N GLY A 187 2.02 -14.92 -17.39
CA GLY A 187 2.95 -15.31 -18.45
C GLY A 187 4.23 -14.49 -18.48
N THR A 188 4.62 -13.89 -17.35
CA THR A 188 5.81 -13.04 -17.25
C THR A 188 6.73 -13.48 -16.12
N ALA A 189 6.18 -13.78 -14.94
CA ALA A 189 7.00 -14.07 -13.76
C ALA A 189 6.36 -15.02 -12.74
N ILE A 190 7.21 -15.66 -11.92
CA ILE A 190 6.87 -16.35 -10.68
C ILE A 190 7.40 -15.52 -9.51
N VAL A 191 6.62 -15.43 -8.43
CA VAL A 191 6.95 -14.62 -7.25
C VAL A 191 7.52 -15.50 -6.15
N ASP A 192 8.77 -15.26 -5.76
CA ASP A 192 9.40 -15.83 -4.57
C ASP A 192 9.30 -14.82 -3.42
N VAL A 193 8.45 -15.14 -2.44
CA VAL A 193 8.18 -14.24 -1.30
C VAL A 193 9.35 -14.13 -0.31
N ASN A 194 10.35 -15.00 -0.40
CA ASN A 194 11.56 -14.92 0.44
C ASN A 194 12.56 -13.89 -0.06
N ARG A 195 12.33 -13.28 -1.23
CA ARG A 195 13.26 -12.36 -1.87
C ARG A 195 12.61 -11.00 -2.14
N SER A 196 13.43 -9.98 -2.29
CA SER A 196 13.02 -8.66 -2.75
C SER A 196 14.16 -8.04 -3.53
N TYR A 197 13.83 -7.24 -4.54
CA TYR A 197 14.78 -6.50 -5.38
C TYR A 197 15.81 -7.43 -6.04
N VAL A 198 15.35 -8.57 -6.56
CA VAL A 198 16.26 -9.53 -7.22
C VAL A 198 16.63 -9.08 -8.63
N LEU A 199 15.83 -8.17 -9.20
CA LEU A 199 16.15 -7.51 -10.44
C LEU A 199 16.89 -6.22 -10.11
N ALA A 200 18.12 -6.11 -10.59
CA ALA A 200 18.88 -4.87 -10.44
C ALA A 200 18.07 -3.70 -11.02
N PRO A 201 18.04 -2.54 -10.34
CA PRO A 201 17.53 -1.33 -10.96
C PRO A 201 18.34 -1.09 -12.23
N LEU A 202 17.68 -0.78 -13.35
CA LEU A 202 18.39 -0.47 -14.59
C LEU A 202 19.38 0.67 -14.30
N SER A 203 20.68 0.35 -14.33
CA SER A 203 21.74 1.34 -14.46
C SER A 203 21.48 2.10 -15.76
N GLY A 204 21.69 3.42 -15.78
CA GLY A 204 21.23 4.35 -16.81
C GLY A 204 21.84 4.20 -18.21
N GLU A 205 21.77 3.01 -18.81
CA GLU A 205 22.24 2.70 -20.17
C GLU A 205 21.06 2.37 -21.12
N ASP A 206 19.98 3.16 -21.06
CA ASP A 206 19.01 3.24 -22.15
C ASP A 206 19.17 4.58 -22.91
N ASN A 207 20.37 5.17 -22.93
CA ASN A 207 20.73 6.14 -23.96
C ASN A 207 21.31 5.35 -25.14
N GLU A 208 20.75 5.58 -26.32
CA GLU A 208 21.27 5.19 -27.65
C GLU A 208 20.83 3.81 -28.21
N LYS A 209 19.72 3.82 -28.97
CA LYS A 209 19.75 3.82 -30.45
C LYS A 209 18.39 4.23 -31.01
#